data_AF-A0A6M2BMS8-F1
#
_entry.id   AF-A0A6M2BMS8-F1
#
_cell.length_a   1.000
_cell.length_b   1.000
_cell.length_c   1.000
_cell.angle_alpha   90.00
_cell.angle_beta   90.00
_cell.angle_gamma   90.00
#
_symmetry.space_group_name_H-M   'P 1'
#
loop_
_entity.id
_entity.type
_entity.pdbx_description
1 polymer ?
#
loop_
_entity_poly.entity_id
_entity_poly.type
_entity_poly.pdbx_seq_one_letter_code
_entity_poly.pdbx_strand_id
1 'polypeptide(L)'
;MNKVRPFRCFDGKALPTSVGVAIWLVASALLQRQYGQWPDTTRLLATSQMLAVIGLVFVLVRSIARLDELERRIHLEAAATAGVLLITAIAGWSFMERTGLPSVDWSLLATPVFVIAWSLGVWWIGRKFV
;
A
#
# COMPACT_ATOMS: atom_id res chain seq x y z
N MET A 1 26.07 -6.79 -21.84
CA MET A 1 24.67 -6.61 -21.37
C MET A 1 24.69 -6.32 -19.87
N ASN A 2 24.51 -5.05 -19.49
CA ASN A 2 24.47 -4.66 -18.08
C ASN A 2 23.09 -5.01 -17.52
N LYS A 3 23.03 -5.93 -16.55
CA LYS A 3 21.79 -6.27 -15.84
C LYS A 3 21.32 -5.04 -15.05
N VAL A 4 20.33 -4.33 -15.56
CA VAL A 4 19.63 -3.29 -14.81
C VAL A 4 18.96 -4.00 -13.63
N ARG A 5 19.32 -3.61 -12.40
CA ARG A 5 18.75 -4.20 -11.19
C ARG A 5 17.70 -3.21 -10.68
N PRO A 6 16.40 -3.46 -10.88
CA PRO A 6 15.33 -2.47 -10.64
C PRO A 6 15.17 -2.05 -9.17
N PHE A 7 15.89 -2.70 -8.25
CA PHE A 7 15.88 -2.38 -6.81
C PHE A 7 17.24 -1.88 -6.30
N ARG A 8 18.22 -1.59 -7.18
CA ARG A 8 19.58 -1.26 -6.75
C ARG A 8 19.75 0.21 -6.37
N CYS A 9 18.97 1.11 -6.97
CA CYS A 9 18.92 2.53 -6.61
C CYS A 9 17.71 2.88 -5.72
N PHE A 10 16.76 1.95 -5.55
CA PHE A 10 15.69 2.11 -4.57
C PHE A 10 16.27 2.08 -3.16
N ASP A 11 16.15 3.19 -2.44
CA ASP A 11 16.66 3.36 -1.07
C ASP A 11 16.28 2.14 -0.23
N GLY A 12 17.26 1.33 0.16
CA GLY A 12 17.04 0.06 0.86
C GLY A 12 16.29 0.21 2.18
N LYS A 13 16.09 1.45 2.65
CA LYS A 13 15.26 1.80 3.81
C LYS A 13 13.78 1.99 3.48
N ALA A 14 13.41 2.35 2.25
CA ALA A 14 12.03 2.63 1.86
C ALA A 14 11.13 1.37 1.84
N LEU A 15 11.70 0.24 1.42
CA LEU A 15 11.04 -1.07 1.40
C LEU A 15 10.74 -1.59 2.82
N PRO A 16 11.70 -1.65 3.77
CA PRO A 16 11.39 -2.04 5.14
C PRO A 16 10.49 -1.03 5.87
N THR A 17 10.57 0.28 5.58
CA THR A 17 9.62 1.24 6.18
C THR A 17 8.20 1.06 5.67
N SER A 18 8.00 0.78 4.38
CA SER A 18 6.65 0.54 3.84
C SER A 18 6.07 -0.77 4.35
N VAL A 19 6.89 -1.82 4.47
CA VAL A 19 6.51 -3.07 5.14
C VAL A 19 6.18 -2.84 6.62
N GLY A 20 6.99 -2.05 7.33
CA GLY A 20 6.75 -1.71 8.73
C GLY A 20 5.43 -0.96 8.95
N VAL A 21 5.12 0.00 8.08
CA VAL A 21 3.82 0.72 8.13
C VAL A 21 2.67 -0.21 7.78
N ALA A 22 2.83 -1.10 6.79
CA ALA A 22 1.81 -2.10 6.47
C ALA A 22 1.54 -3.05 7.66
N ILE A 23 2.60 -3.52 8.34
CA ILE A 23 2.49 -4.33 9.55
C ILE A 23 1.76 -3.56 10.66
N TRP A 24 2.11 -2.28 10.87
CA TRP A 24 1.43 -1.43 11.85
C TRP A 24 -0.06 -1.25 11.55
N LEU A 25 -0.42 -1.03 10.29
CA LEU A 25 -1.82 -0.89 9.87
C LEU A 25 -2.61 -2.18 10.09
N VAL A 26 -2.03 -3.33 9.76
CA VAL A 26 -2.65 -4.63 10.04
C VAL A 26 -2.77 -4.88 11.55
N ALA A 27 -1.70 -4.63 12.31
CA ALA A 27 -1.70 -4.82 13.76
C ALA A 27 -2.71 -3.92 14.47
N SER A 28 -2.79 -2.64 14.11
CA SER A 28 -3.75 -1.69 14.68
C SER A 28 -5.19 -2.06 14.36
N ALA A 29 -5.47 -2.58 13.16
CA ALA A 29 -6.80 -3.04 12.79
C ALA A 29 -7.19 -4.37 13.48
N LEU A 30 -6.24 -5.28 13.71
CA LEU A 30 -6.47 -6.47 14.54
C LEU A 30 -6.75 -6.07 16.01
N LEU A 31 -6.02 -5.09 16.53
CA LEU A 31 -6.25 -4.54 17.87
C LEU A 31 -7.65 -3.90 17.99
N GLN A 32 -8.11 -3.16 16.98
CA GLN A 32 -9.47 -2.60 16.97
C GLN A 32 -10.55 -3.69 17.06
N ARG A 33 -10.37 -4.82 16.38
CA ARG A 33 -11.32 -5.94 16.48
C ARG A 33 -11.40 -6.53 17.88
N GLN A 34 -10.28 -6.54 18.60
CA GLN A 34 -10.21 -7.07 19.97
C GLN A 34 -10.72 -6.07 21.03
N TYR A 35 -10.47 -4.77 20.83
CA TYR A 35 -10.80 -3.70 21.78
C TYR A 35 -12.08 -2.90 21.43
N GLY A 36 -12.85 -3.33 20.42
CA GLY A 36 -14.02 -2.61 19.89
C GLY A 36 -15.15 -2.30 20.88
N GLN A 37 -15.07 -2.79 22.11
CA GLN A 37 -15.99 -2.45 23.21
C GLN A 37 -15.69 -1.08 23.85
N TRP A 38 -14.49 -0.51 23.64
CA TRP A 38 -14.03 0.72 24.29
C TRP A 38 -14.01 1.89 23.29
N PRO A 39 -14.92 2.88 23.41
CA PRO A 39 -15.10 3.94 22.40
C PRO A 39 -13.85 4.81 22.20
N ASP A 40 -13.15 5.15 23.29
CA ASP A 40 -12.02 6.09 23.24
C ASP A 40 -10.77 5.45 22.63
N THR A 41 -10.50 4.18 22.94
CA THR A 41 -9.36 3.45 22.35
C THR A 41 -9.55 3.22 20.85
N THR A 42 -10.78 2.92 20.43
CA THR A 42 -11.11 2.70 19.02
C THR A 42 -10.89 3.98 18.19
N ARG A 43 -11.25 5.15 18.73
CA ARG A 43 -11.01 6.45 18.09
C ARG A 43 -9.52 6.75 17.95
N LEU A 44 -8.72 6.49 18.99
CA LEU A 44 -7.27 6.69 18.97
C LEU A 44 -6.59 5.76 17.97
N LEU A 45 -7.02 4.49 17.89
CA LEU A 45 -6.50 3.55 16.90
C LEU A 45 -6.86 4.00 15.48
N ALA A 46 -8.09 4.49 15.24
CA ALA A 46 -8.50 4.98 13.93
C ALA A 46 -7.70 6.22 13.48
N THR A 47 -7.45 7.17 14.39
CA THR A 47 -6.57 8.31 14.08
C THR A 47 -5.12 7.88 13.85
N SER A 48 -4.62 6.89 14.60
CA SER A 48 -3.28 6.33 14.37
C SER A 48 -3.14 5.68 12.98
N GLN A 49 -4.18 5.00 12.50
CA GLN A 49 -4.21 4.38 11.18
C GLN A 49 -4.18 5.45 10.08
N MET A 50 -4.99 6.50 10.23
CA MET A 50 -4.99 7.63 9.30
C MET A 50 -3.60 8.28 9.22
N LEU A 51 -2.96 8.55 10.37
CA LEU A 51 -1.60 9.11 10.41
C LEU A 51 -0.57 8.17 9.80
N ALA A 52 -0.69 6.86 10.01
CA ALA A 52 0.21 5.87 9.43
C ALA A 52 0.09 5.83 7.89
N VAL A 53 -1.12 5.92 7.33
CA VAL A 53 -1.32 6.03 5.87
C VAL A 53 -0.70 7.31 5.32
N ILE A 54 -0.90 8.45 6.00
CA ILE A 54 -0.25 9.72 5.61
C ILE A 54 1.27 9.60 5.62
N GLY A 55 1.83 8.97 6.67
CA GLY A 55 3.25 8.69 6.78
C GLY A 55 3.77 7.81 5.65
N LEU A 56 3.02 6.75 5.28
CA LEU A 56 3.35 5.88 4.15
C LEU A 56 3.44 6.68 2.85
N VAL A 57 2.44 7.51 2.57
CA VAL A 57 2.42 8.37 1.38
C VAL A 57 3.64 9.29 1.37
N PHE A 58 3.96 9.94 2.49
CA PHE A 58 5.12 10.82 2.57
C PHE A 58 6.45 10.07 2.30
N VAL A 59 6.62 8.88 2.88
CA VAL A 59 7.80 8.03 2.66
C VAL A 59 7.89 7.59 1.19
N LEU A 60 6.79 7.18 0.58
CA LEU A 60 6.75 6.78 -0.83
C LEU A 60 7.06 7.95 -1.75
N VAL A 61 6.44 9.11 -1.56
CA VAL A 61 6.71 10.30 -2.38
C VAL A 61 8.17 10.73 -2.23
N ARG A 62 8.69 10.78 -1.01
CA ARG A 62 10.08 11.17 -0.75
C ARG A 62 11.10 10.18 -1.33
N SER A 63 10.82 8.88 -1.28
CA SER A 63 11.69 7.86 -1.87
C SER A 63 11.66 7.92 -3.39
N ILE A 64 10.48 8.01 -4.00
CA ILE A 64 10.30 8.11 -5.46
C ILE A 64 10.93 9.39 -6.02
N ALA A 65 10.87 10.51 -5.29
CA ALA A 65 11.45 11.77 -5.71
C ALA A 65 12.99 11.77 -5.76
N ARG A 66 13.64 10.78 -5.13
CA ARG A 66 15.11 10.62 -5.11
C ARG A 66 15.62 9.64 -6.18
N LEU A 67 14.73 8.99 -6.92
CA LEU A 67 15.07 8.05 -7.97
C LEU A 67 15.43 8.78 -9.26
N ASP A 68 16.26 8.14 -10.09
CA ASP A 68 16.51 8.58 -11.46
C ASP A 68 15.20 8.59 -12.28
N GLU A 69 15.16 9.33 -13.38
CA GLU A 69 13.94 9.54 -14.18
C GLU A 69 13.29 8.24 -14.65
N LEU A 70 14.09 7.25 -15.06
CA LEU A 70 13.60 5.96 -15.54
C LEU A 70 12.95 5.15 -14.40
N GLU A 71 13.63 5.01 -13.26
CA GLU A 71 13.09 4.29 -12.11
C GLU A 71 11.87 4.99 -11.54
N ARG A 72 11.90 6.32 -11.43
CA ARG A 72 10.75 7.13 -11.02
C ARG A 72 9.53 6.86 -11.90
N ARG A 73 9.70 6.79 -13.22
CA ARG A 73 8.61 6.48 -14.16
C ARG A 73 8.03 5.08 -13.91
N ILE A 74 8.88 4.08 -13.71
CA ILE A 74 8.47 2.69 -13.39
C ILE A 74 7.65 2.65 -12.11
N HIS A 75 8.14 3.28 -11.03
CA HIS A 75 7.44 3.30 -9.74
C HIS A 75 6.10 4.04 -9.79
N LEU A 76 6.02 5.15 -10.53
CA LEU A 76 4.78 5.90 -10.71
C LEU A 76 3.76 5.13 -11.56
N GLU A 77 4.18 4.50 -12.64
CA GLU A 77 3.31 3.68 -13.50
C GLU A 77 2.78 2.45 -12.74
N ALA A 78 3.66 1.79 -11.97
CA ALA A 78 3.27 0.70 -11.08
C ALA A 78 2.29 1.16 -10.00
N ALA A 79 2.53 2.32 -9.37
CA ALA A 79 1.68 2.85 -8.30
C ALA A 79 0.30 3.28 -8.84
N ALA A 80 0.26 3.93 -10.01
CA ALA A 80 -0.98 4.30 -10.67
C ALA A 80 -1.81 3.05 -11.02
N THR A 81 -1.17 2.02 -11.58
CA THR A 81 -1.82 0.76 -11.94
C THR A 81 -2.36 0.04 -10.70
N ALA A 82 -1.56 -0.08 -9.64
CA ALA A 82 -1.97 -0.67 -8.37
C ALA A 82 -3.12 0.11 -7.72
N GLY A 83 -3.07 1.43 -7.75
CA GLY A 83 -4.11 2.31 -7.22
C GLY A 83 -5.44 2.15 -7.96
N VAL A 84 -5.41 2.16 -9.30
CA VAL A 84 -6.61 1.95 -10.13
C VAL A 84 -7.21 0.58 -9.88
N LEU A 85 -6.39 -0.49 -9.89
CA LEU A 85 -6.86 -1.84 -9.58
C LEU A 85 -7.53 -1.94 -8.22
N LEU A 86 -6.93 -1.32 -7.20
CA LEU A 86 -7.47 -1.33 -5.84
C LEU A 86 -8.79 -0.57 -5.75
N ILE A 87 -8.89 0.62 -6.36
CA ILE A 87 -10.13 1.40 -6.38
C ILE A 87 -11.25 0.62 -7.09
N THR A 88 -10.94 0.01 -8.24
CA THR A 88 -11.91 -0.82 -8.97
C THR A 88 -12.35 -2.03 -8.13
N ALA A 89 -11.43 -2.69 -7.42
CA ALA A 89 -11.75 -3.82 -6.55
C ALA A 89 -12.64 -3.41 -5.36
N ILE A 90 -12.29 -2.32 -4.67
CA ILE A 90 -13.07 -1.79 -3.53
C ILE A 90 -14.46 -1.40 -4.01
N ALA A 91 -14.56 -0.55 -5.05
CA ALA A 91 -15.84 -0.06 -5.54
C ALA A 91 -16.71 -1.21 -6.10
N GLY A 92 -16.12 -2.10 -6.89
CA GLY A 92 -16.79 -3.27 -7.43
C GLY A 92 -17.37 -4.15 -6.32
N TRP A 93 -16.57 -4.42 -5.28
CA TRP A 93 -17.05 -5.19 -4.14
C TRP A 93 -18.11 -4.47 -3.33
N SER A 94 -17.98 -3.16 -3.10
CA SER A 94 -19.01 -2.37 -2.43
C SER A 94 -20.35 -2.36 -3.18
N PHE A 95 -20.36 -2.55 -4.51
CA PHE A 95 -21.60 -2.79 -5.24
C PHE A 95 -22.15 -4.20 -5.02
N MET A 96 -21.28 -5.20 -4.95
CA MET A 96 -21.64 -6.60 -4.67
C MET A 96 -22.17 -6.78 -3.23
N GLU A 97 -21.68 -6.02 -2.26
CA GLU A 97 -22.23 -6.02 -0.89
C GLU A 97 -23.71 -5.61 -0.86
N ARG A 98 -24.14 -4.72 -1.76
CA ARG A 98 -25.55 -4.30 -1.87
C ARG A 98 -26.46 -5.42 -2.33
N THR A 99 -25.93 -6.48 -2.96
CA THR A 99 -26.71 -7.65 -3.38
C THR A 99 -26.75 -8.75 -2.31
N GLY A 100 -26.22 -8.50 -1.11
CA GLY A 100 -26.28 -9.43 0.03
C GLY A 100 -25.00 -10.27 0.25
N LEU A 101 -23.91 -9.96 -0.46
CA LEU A 101 -22.60 -10.58 -0.18
C LEU A 101 -22.01 -10.06 1.13
N PRO A 102 -21.14 -10.86 1.80
CA PRO A 102 -20.57 -10.47 3.09
C PRO A 102 -19.71 -9.22 2.97
N SER A 103 -19.80 -8.35 3.99
CA SER A 103 -19.01 -7.13 4.05
C SER A 103 -17.52 -7.45 4.22
N VAL A 104 -16.68 -6.85 3.37
CA VAL A 104 -15.24 -7.00 3.44
C VAL A 104 -14.65 -5.80 4.17
N ASP A 105 -13.78 -6.11 5.13
CA ASP A 105 -13.10 -5.10 5.94
C ASP A 105 -11.88 -4.56 5.19
N TRP A 106 -12.14 -3.61 4.28
CA TRP A 106 -11.12 -2.99 3.44
C TRP A 106 -10.02 -2.28 4.23
N SER A 107 -10.29 -1.91 5.48
CA SER A 107 -9.29 -1.32 6.40
C SER A 107 -8.06 -2.22 6.60
N LEU A 108 -8.27 -3.54 6.63
CA LEU A 108 -7.21 -4.55 6.80
C LEU A 108 -6.55 -4.94 5.48
N LEU A 109 -7.34 -5.01 4.40
CA LEU A 109 -6.89 -5.60 3.14
C LEU A 109 -6.33 -4.57 2.16
N ALA A 110 -6.79 -3.33 2.19
CA ALA A 110 -6.43 -2.34 1.17
C ALA A 110 -4.93 -2.06 1.12
N THR A 111 -4.29 -1.82 2.27
CA THR A 111 -2.86 -1.54 2.34
C THR A 111 -1.99 -2.70 1.87
N PRO A 112 -2.12 -3.94 2.40
CA PRO A 112 -1.29 -5.05 1.94
C PRO A 112 -1.53 -5.36 0.46
N VAL A 113 -2.77 -5.32 -0.01
CA VAL A 113 -3.08 -5.52 -1.44
C VAL A 113 -2.40 -4.46 -2.30
N PHE A 114 -2.44 -3.18 -1.89
CA PHE A 114 -1.73 -2.11 -2.59
C PHE A 114 -0.22 -2.36 -2.67
N VAL A 115 0.42 -2.67 -1.53
CA VAL A 115 1.87 -2.88 -1.45
C VAL A 115 2.31 -4.06 -2.31
N ILE A 116 1.53 -5.16 -2.31
CA ILE A 116 1.79 -6.34 -3.13
C ILE A 116 1.63 -6.00 -4.61
N ALA A 117 0.50 -5.39 -4.99
CA ALA A 117 0.22 -5.02 -6.38
C ALA A 117 1.27 -4.03 -6.92
N TRP A 118 1.68 -3.05 -6.12
CA TRP A 118 2.73 -2.10 -6.48
C TRP A 118 4.08 -2.79 -6.65
N SER A 119 4.49 -3.63 -5.70
CA SER A 119 5.76 -4.37 -5.78
C SER A 119 5.81 -5.28 -7.00
N LEU A 120 4.71 -5.99 -7.30
CA LEU A 120 4.55 -6.80 -8.51
C LEU A 120 4.60 -5.95 -9.79
N GLY A 121 3.96 -4.78 -9.78
CA GLY A 121 3.98 -3.83 -10.89
C GLY A 121 5.39 -3.32 -11.18
N VAL A 122 6.13 -2.90 -10.15
CA VAL A 122 7.53 -2.49 -10.27
C VAL A 122 8.38 -3.63 -10.85
N TRP A 123 8.21 -4.84 -10.34
CA TRP A 123 8.95 -6.00 -10.85
C TRP A 123 8.59 -6.34 -12.30
N TRP A 124 7.31 -6.31 -12.67
CA TRP A 124 6.85 -6.64 -14.02
C TRP A 124 7.25 -5.60 -15.06
N ILE A 125 7.10 -4.31 -14.74
CA ILE A 125 7.51 -3.21 -15.63
C ILE A 125 9.04 -3.15 -15.70
N GLY A 126 9.72 -3.32 -14.56
CA GLY A 126 11.18 -3.36 -14.49
C GLY A 126 11.79 -4.43 -15.38
N ARG A 127 11.15 -5.60 -15.52
CA ARG A 127 11.59 -6.67 -16.43
C ARG A 127 11.65 -6.26 -17.90
N LYS A 128 10.92 -5.22 -18.34
CA LYS A 128 10.96 -4.75 -19.73
C LYS A 128 12.23 -3.98 -20.08
N PHE A 129 12.96 -3.49 -19.08
CA PHE A 129 14.13 -2.64 -19.23
C PHE A 129 15.46 -3.34 -18.88
N VAL A 130 15.42 -4.65 -18.58
CA VAL A 130 16.57 -5.53 -18.30
C VAL A 130 16.90 -6.36 -19.53
#